data_AF-A0A2T6G6J8-F1
#
_entry.id   AF-A0A2T6G6J8-F1
#
_cell.length_a   1.000
_cell.length_b   1.000
_cell.length_c   1.000
_cell.angle_alpha   90.00
_cell.angle_beta   90.00
_cell.angle_gamma   90.00
#
_symmetry.space_group_name_H-M   'P 1'
#
loop_
_entity.id
_entity.type
_entity.pdbx_description
1 polymer ?
#
loop_
_entity_poly.entity_id
_entity_poly.type
_entity_poly.pdbx_seq_one_letter_code
_entity_poly.pdbx_strand_id
1 'polypeptide(L)' 'MGEVKIGIAKENAFHEPTVYYLWECPEYIKNEVWGELFQLEDNTNDITMFHCTWLEKLKEVCEKHNVKINLAQ' A
#
# COMPACT_ATOMS: atom_id res chain seq x y z
N MET A 1 15.14 -9.18 4.68
CA MET A 1 13.70 -9.04 5.04
C MET A 1 13.19 -7.84 4.28
N GLY A 2 12.08 -7.98 3.55
CA GLY A 2 11.46 -6.85 2.85
C GLY A 2 10.75 -5.93 3.83
N GLU A 3 10.58 -4.67 3.44
CA GLU A 3 9.87 -3.65 4.20
C GLU A 3 8.96 -2.86 3.27
N VAL A 4 7.78 -2.50 3.77
CA VAL A 4 6.86 -1.57 3.13
C VAL A 4 6.78 -0.32 4.01
N LYS A 5 7.09 0.84 3.44
CA LYS A 5 6.96 2.14 4.10
C LYS A 5 5.73 2.88 3.59
N ILE A 6 4.86 3.24 4.51
CA ILE A 6 3.65 4.02 4.25
C ILE A 6 3.61 5.25 5.15
N GLY A 7 2.96 6.31 4.69
CA GLY A 7 2.72 7.53 5.47
C GLY A 7 1.27 7.97 5.36
N ILE A 8 0.74 8.69 6.35
CA ILE A 8 -0.64 9.21 6.29
C ILE A 8 -0.67 10.40 5.31
N ALA A 9 -1.48 10.31 4.26
CA ALA A 9 -1.64 11.39 3.29
C ALA A 9 -2.87 12.26 3.58
N LYS A 10 -3.94 11.65 4.11
CA LYS A 10 -5.20 12.35 4.40
C LYS A 10 -5.94 11.68 5.55
N GLU A 11 -6.52 12.50 6.41
CA GLU A 11 -7.42 12.07 7.49
C GLU A 11 -8.86 12.52 7.24
N ASN A 12 -9.83 11.83 7.84
CA ASN A 12 -11.22 12.29 7.88
C ASN A 12 -11.45 13.31 9.02
N ALA A 13 -12.69 13.76 9.19
CA ALA A 13 -13.06 14.71 10.25
C ALA A 13 -12.88 14.18 11.68
N PHE A 14 -12.64 12.88 11.85
CA PHE A 14 -12.38 12.21 13.12
C PHE A 14 -10.89 11.91 13.34
N HIS A 15 -9.99 12.47 12.51
CA HIS A 15 -8.55 12.20 12.54
C HIS A 15 -8.18 10.74 12.24
N GLU A 16 -9.01 10.02 11.49
CA GLU A 16 -8.70 8.67 11.04
C GLU A 16 -8.08 8.70 9.63
N PRO A 17 -6.98 7.98 9.38
CA PRO A 17 -6.36 7.94 8.06
C PRO A 17 -7.28 7.32 7.00
N THR A 18 -7.51 8.07 5.93
CA THR A 18 -8.32 7.63 4.76
C THR A 18 -7.47 7.35 3.53
N VAL A 19 -6.30 8.00 3.43
CA VAL A 19 -5.38 7.81 2.32
C VAL A 19 -3.96 7.72 2.86
N TYR A 20 -3.19 6.80 2.31
CA TYR A 20 -1.79 6.59 2.65
C TYR A 20 -0.92 6.85 1.43
N TYR A 21 0.25 7.45 1.65
CA TYR A 21 1.37 7.37 0.73
C TYR A 21 1.99 5.98 0.78
N LEU A 22 2.46 5.49 -0.36
CA LEU A 22 3.29 4.30 -0.50
C LEU A 22 4.69 4.75 -0.92
N TRP A 23 5.61 4.87 0.05
CA TRP A 23 6.95 5.39 -0.22
C TRP A 23 7.90 4.31 -0.71
N GLU A 24 7.88 3.16 -0.06
CA GLU A 24 8.68 2.00 -0.43
C GLU A 24 7.81 0.76 -0.34
N CYS A 25 7.80 -0.05 -1.39
CA CYS A 25 7.10 -1.33 -1.38
C CYS A 25 7.74 -2.25 -2.41
N PRO A 26 8.13 -3.48 -2.04
CA PRO A 26 8.70 -4.43 -2.97
C PRO A 26 7.72 -4.73 -4.10
N GLU A 27 8.23 -4.85 -5.32
CA GLU A 27 7.39 -5.01 -6.53
C GLU A 27 6.48 -6.25 -6.46
N TYR A 28 6.94 -7.36 -5.87
CA TYR A 28 6.12 -8.55 -5.69
C TYR A 28 4.94 -8.33 -4.72
N ILE A 29 5.11 -7.51 -3.68
CA ILE A 29 4.02 -7.10 -2.79
C ILE A 29 3.05 -6.20 -3.56
N LYS A 30 3.57 -5.20 -4.30
CA LYS A 30 2.74 -4.31 -5.12
C LYS A 30 1.88 -5.11 -6.10
N ASN A 31 2.47 -6.09 -6.78
CA ASN A 31 1.79 -6.91 -7.76
C ASN A 31 0.74 -7.85 -7.14
N GLU A 32 0.97 -8.39 -5.95
CA GLU A 32 -0.04 -9.25 -5.31
C GLU A 32 -1.21 -8.44 -4.73
N VAL A 33 -0.95 -7.22 -4.25
CA VAL A 33 -2.02 -6.34 -3.73
C VAL A 33 -2.81 -5.70 -4.87
N TRP A 34 -2.15 -5.10 -5.86
CA TRP A 34 -2.77 -4.26 -6.89
C TRP A 34 -2.58 -4.76 -8.33
N GLY A 35 -1.90 -5.89 -8.55
CA GLY A 35 -1.60 -6.41 -9.90
C GLY A 35 -2.83 -6.59 -10.80
N GLU A 36 -3.97 -6.98 -10.21
CA GLU A 36 -5.23 -7.11 -10.95
C GLU A 36 -5.77 -5.76 -11.46
N LEU A 37 -5.48 -4.66 -10.76
CA LEU A 37 -5.85 -3.31 -11.22
C LEU A 37 -4.95 -2.85 -12.38
N PHE A 38 -3.66 -3.16 -12.33
CA PHE A 38 -2.71 -2.82 -13.39
C PHE A 38 -2.96 -3.60 -14.69
N GLN A 39 -3.68 -4.72 -14.65
CA GLN A 39 -4.06 -5.45 -15.87
C GLN A 39 -5.25 -4.79 -16.61
N LEU A 40 -6.01 -3.94 -15.92
CA LEU A 40 -7.18 -3.26 -16.49
C LEU A 40 -6.82 -1.90 -17.11
N GLU A 41 -5.78 -1.24 -16.62
CA GLU A 41 -5.25 -0.01 -17.19
C GLU A 41 -3.89 -0.30 -17.78
N ASP A 42 -3.72 -0.13 -19.09
CA ASP A 42 -2.48 -0.30 -19.87
C ASP A 42 -1.43 0.79 -19.51
N ASN A 43 -1.26 1.04 -18.22
CA ASN A 43 -0.48 2.11 -17.62
C ASN A 43 0.42 1.52 -16.54
N THR A 44 1.71 1.70 -16.77
CA THR A 44 2.81 1.55 -15.81
C THR A 44 2.75 2.60 -14.70
N ASN A 45 1.57 2.85 -14.14
CA ASN A 45 1.38 3.80 -13.06
C ASN A 45 1.92 3.17 -11.78
N ASP A 46 3.08 3.64 -11.34
CA ASP A 46 3.59 3.27 -10.02
C ASP A 46 2.61 3.78 -8.95
N ILE A 47 2.17 2.90 -8.05
CA ILE A 47 1.27 3.28 -6.96
C ILE A 47 2.08 4.08 -5.95
N THR A 48 1.76 5.36 -5.86
CA THR A 48 2.34 6.30 -4.89
C THR A 48 1.40 6.58 -3.72
N MET A 49 0.10 6.28 -3.87
CA MET A 49 -0.94 6.50 -2.86
C MET A 49 -2.05 5.44 -2.96
N PHE A 50 -2.67 5.10 -1.83
CA PHE A 50 -3.82 4.20 -1.80
C PHE A 50 -4.83 4.55 -0.69
N HIS A 51 -6.10 4.26 -0.93
CA HIS A 51 -7.17 4.45 0.05
C HIS A 51 -7.09 3.40 1.18
N CYS A 52 -7.52 3.75 2.40
CA CYS A 52 -7.40 2.89 3.59
C CYS A 52 -8.06 1.51 3.44
N THR A 53 -9.03 1.35 2.55
CA THR A 53 -9.66 0.06 2.21
C THR A 53 -8.68 -0.97 1.66
N TRP A 54 -7.55 -0.54 1.08
CA TRP A 54 -6.48 -1.44 0.61
C TRP A 54 -5.49 -1.85 1.71
N LEU A 55 -5.54 -1.20 2.87
CA LEU A 55 -4.60 -1.45 3.96
C LEU A 55 -4.71 -2.88 4.50
N GLU A 56 -5.91 -3.44 4.57
CA GLU A 56 -6.11 -4.82 5.02
C GLU A 56 -5.48 -5.83 4.06
N LYS A 57 -5.70 -5.68 2.75
CA LYS A 57 -5.06 -6.52 1.72
C LYS A 57 -3.54 -6.39 1.76
N LEU A 58 -3.03 -5.17 1.91
CA LEU A 58 -1.58 -4.93 2.06
C LEU A 58 -1.00 -5.64 3.29
N LYS A 59 -1.69 -5.58 4.44
CA LYS A 59 -1.28 -6.27 5.68
C LYS A 59 -1.23 -7.78 5.49
N GLU A 60 -2.27 -8.37 4.90
CA GLU A 60 -2.36 -9.82 4.66
C GLU A 60 -1.20 -10.31 3.78
N VAL A 61 -0.95 -9.62 2.66
CA VAL A 61 0.14 -9.96 1.74
C VAL A 61 1.50 -9.78 2.43
N CYS A 62 1.69 -8.71 3.20
CA CYS A 62 2.93 -8.50 3.94
C CYS A 62 3.17 -9.61 4.98
N GLU A 63 2.13 -10.04 5.72
CA GLU A 63 2.22 -11.13 6.69
C GLU A 63 2.60 -12.45 6.02
N LYS A 64 1.94 -12.79 4.91
CA LYS A 64 2.23 -13.99 4.11
C LYS A 64 3.70 -14.08 3.67
N HIS A 65 4.30 -12.93 3.33
CA HIS A 65 5.69 -12.84 2.85
C HIS A 65 6.70 -12.46 3.95
N ASN A 66 6.27 -12.38 5.22
CA ASN A 66 7.10 -11.96 6.34
C ASN A 66 7.80 -10.60 6.10
N VAL A 67 7.05 -9.67 5.53
CA VAL A 67 7.43 -8.28 5.23
C VAL A 67 6.86 -7.37 6.31
N LYS A 68 7.68 -6.45 6.82
CA LYS A 68 7.22 -5.50 7.84
C LYS A 68 6.60 -4.27 7.18
N ILE A 69 5.51 -3.78 7.77
CA ILE A 69 4.94 -2.47 7.41
C ILE A 69 5.40 -1.45 8.44
N ASN A 70 6.08 -0.41 7.98
CA ASN A 70 6.48 0.72 8.80
C ASN A 70 5.65 1.94 8.42
N LEU A 71 4.81 2.36 9.38
CA LEU A 71 4.09 3.62 9.29
C LEU A 71 5.06 4.74 9.70
N ALA A 72 5.50 5.50 8.72
CA ALA A 72 6.32 6.67 8.96
C ALA A 72 5.42 7.89 9.23
N GLN A 73 5.87 8.72 10.17
CA GLN A 73 5.18 9.94 10.61
C GLN A 73 5.61 11.14 9.76
#